data_AF-A0A2T4ZHR0-F1
#
_entry.id   AF-A0A2T4ZHR0-F1
#
_cell.length_a   1.000
_cell.length_b   1.000
_cell.length_c   1.000
_cell.angle_alpha   90.00
_cell.angle_beta   90.00
_cell.angle_gamma   90.00
#
_symmetry.space_group_name_H-M   'P 1'
#
loop_
_entity.id
_entity.type
_entity.pdbx_description
1 polymer ?
#
loop_
_entity_poly.entity_id
_entity_poly.type
_entity_poly.pdbx_seq_one_letter_code
_entity_poly.pdbx_strand_id
1 'polypeptide(L)'
;MVPWIETKQFTLDLFPNWTKTEGDKEWSLGAVTVDVSDITARLDKLIASLNEDQWEIKMVVPLDKSLTYHEHQKVVRQGNRREAEAVLGAFGLGWAAGTTASLLVVCQRTEWLEAADYRARIDARNARLADARREVDRAAAIEHNNAVNAKITAAQALLDDLRTNGVKTKKSGFLRGEKFVVDTQEFANRTEAESALRARIGELEADLASLPRQLKPLP
;
A
#
# COMPACT_ATOMS: atom_id res chain seq x y z
N MET A 1 15.21 -35.88 -17.10
CA MET A 1 14.65 -34.56 -17.37
C MET A 1 13.46 -34.28 -16.45
N VAL A 2 13.31 -33.03 -16.00
CA VAL A 2 12.25 -32.54 -15.10
C VAL A 2 11.52 -31.40 -15.81
N PRO A 3 10.17 -31.34 -15.79
CA PRO A 3 9.45 -30.25 -16.42
C PRO A 3 9.60 -28.95 -15.61
N TRP A 4 9.93 -27.87 -16.30
CA TRP A 4 9.90 -26.50 -15.80
C TRP A 4 8.75 -25.76 -16.45
N ILE A 5 7.84 -25.27 -15.63
CA ILE A 5 6.62 -24.61 -16.09
C ILE A 5 6.72 -23.12 -15.76
N GLU A 6 6.65 -22.29 -16.79
CA GLU A 6 6.55 -20.85 -16.65
C GLU A 6 5.15 -20.40 -17.02
N THR A 7 4.63 -19.43 -16.28
CA THR A 7 3.31 -18.84 -16.52
C THR A 7 3.46 -17.33 -16.70
N LYS A 8 2.79 -16.80 -17.71
CA LYS A 8 2.71 -15.38 -18.01
C LYS A 8 1.24 -15.00 -18.14
N GLN A 9 0.87 -13.85 -17.59
CA GLN A 9 -0.44 -13.26 -17.79
C GLN A 9 -0.29 -11.86 -18.37
N PHE A 10 -1.19 -11.47 -19.27
CA PHE A 10 -1.28 -10.11 -19.78
C PHE A 10 -2.71 -9.80 -20.20
N THR A 11 -3.01 -8.51 -20.22
CA THR A 11 -4.31 -8.00 -20.67
C THR A 11 -4.15 -7.41 -22.06
N LEU A 12 -5.03 -7.81 -22.98
CA LEU A 12 -5.14 -7.23 -24.32
C LEU A 12 -6.39 -6.36 -24.39
N ASP A 13 -6.22 -5.06 -24.56
CA ASP A 13 -7.35 -4.15 -24.75
C ASP A 13 -7.92 -4.27 -26.16
N LEU A 14 -9.23 -4.50 -26.22
CA LEU A 14 -9.98 -4.65 -27.48
C LEU A 14 -10.62 -3.35 -27.96
N PHE A 15 -10.61 -2.30 -27.14
CA PHE A 15 -11.15 -1.01 -27.52
C PHE A 15 -10.06 -0.08 -28.08
N PRO A 16 -10.28 0.54 -29.26
CA PRO A 16 -9.42 1.64 -29.69
C PRO A 16 -9.61 2.86 -28.77
N ASN A 17 -8.59 3.73 -28.75
CA ASN A 17 -8.64 5.01 -28.05
C ASN A 17 -9.93 5.76 -28.41
N TRP A 18 -10.60 6.32 -27.42
CA TRP A 18 -11.82 7.10 -27.60
C TRP A 18 -11.57 8.22 -28.62
N THR A 19 -12.10 8.10 -29.84
CA THR A 19 -12.09 9.17 -30.83
C THR A 19 -13.29 10.07 -30.59
N LYS A 20 -13.18 10.99 -29.63
CA LYS A 20 -14.13 12.10 -29.53
C LYS A 20 -13.59 13.12 -30.50
N THR A 21 -14.29 13.34 -31.59
CA THR A 21 -13.89 14.34 -32.57
C THR A 21 -14.29 15.71 -32.03
N GLU A 22 -13.48 16.74 -32.31
CA GLU A 22 -13.78 18.11 -31.94
C GLU A 22 -15.06 18.55 -32.66
N GLY A 23 -16.20 18.54 -31.96
CA GLY A 23 -17.55 18.73 -32.52
C GLY A 23 -18.64 17.78 -31.99
N ASP A 24 -18.25 16.69 -31.33
CA ASP A 24 -19.20 15.75 -30.71
C ASP A 24 -19.89 16.37 -29.49
N LYS A 25 -21.23 16.29 -29.44
CA LYS A 25 -22.04 16.81 -28.34
C LYS A 25 -21.62 16.17 -27.02
N GLU A 26 -21.67 16.90 -25.91
CA GLU A 26 -21.26 16.36 -24.59
C GLU A 26 -21.99 15.08 -24.18
N TRP A 27 -23.22 14.89 -24.66
CA TRP A 27 -24.04 13.71 -24.40
C TRP A 27 -23.94 12.62 -25.47
N SER A 28 -23.26 12.86 -26.60
CA SER A 28 -22.99 11.79 -27.55
C SER A 28 -21.89 10.91 -27.00
N LEU A 29 -22.28 9.73 -26.51
CA LEU A 29 -21.38 8.58 -26.43
C LEU A 29 -20.94 8.32 -27.87
N GLY A 30 -19.78 8.83 -28.27
CA GLY A 30 -19.23 8.63 -29.61
C GLY A 30 -19.33 7.17 -30.00
N ALA A 31 -19.65 6.89 -31.26
CA ALA A 31 -19.68 5.51 -31.72
C ALA A 31 -18.27 4.93 -31.52
N VAL A 32 -18.15 3.91 -30.67
CA VAL A 32 -16.91 3.16 -30.53
C VAL A 32 -16.80 2.30 -31.78
N THR A 33 -16.18 2.84 -32.82
CA THR A 33 -15.85 2.07 -34.02
C THR A 33 -14.65 1.21 -33.71
N VAL A 34 -14.90 -0.09 -33.61
CA VAL A 34 -13.86 -1.11 -33.44
C VAL A 34 -13.12 -1.23 -34.77
N ASP A 35 -11.84 -0.87 -34.81
CA ASP A 35 -10.98 -1.15 -35.95
C ASP A 35 -10.56 -2.62 -35.91
N VAL A 36 -11.33 -3.45 -36.62
CA VAL A 36 -11.10 -4.90 -36.70
C VAL A 36 -9.73 -5.22 -37.27
N SER A 37 -9.21 -4.39 -38.19
CA SER A 37 -7.90 -4.60 -38.82
C SER A 37 -6.77 -4.34 -37.84
N ASP A 38 -6.85 -3.25 -37.05
CA ASP A 38 -5.86 -2.96 -35.99
C ASP A 38 -5.86 -4.05 -34.91
N ILE A 39 -7.04 -4.49 -34.47
CA ILE A 39 -7.15 -5.58 -33.48
C ILE A 39 -6.55 -6.88 -34.02
N THR A 40 -6.83 -7.22 -35.28
CA THR A 40 -6.26 -8.40 -35.92
C THR A 40 -4.74 -8.31 -35.98
N ALA A 41 -4.18 -7.16 -36.38
CA ALA A 41 -2.73 -6.96 -36.42
C ALA A 41 -2.07 -7.08 -35.04
N ARG A 42 -2.73 -6.59 -33.98
CA ARG A 42 -2.24 -6.74 -32.59
C ARG A 42 -2.29 -8.19 -32.13
N LEU A 43 -3.36 -8.91 -32.47
CA LEU A 43 -3.49 -10.34 -32.17
C LEU A 43 -2.45 -11.16 -32.92
N ASP A 44 -2.20 -10.88 -34.20
CA ASP A 44 -1.19 -11.57 -35.00
C ASP A 44 0.22 -11.34 -34.44
N LYS A 45 0.53 -10.10 -34.05
CA LYS A 45 1.80 -9.78 -33.38
C LYS A 45 1.95 -10.53 -32.06
N LEU A 46 0.86 -10.62 -31.29
CA LEU A 46 0.85 -11.38 -30.05
C LEU A 46 1.10 -12.87 -30.32
N ILE A 47 0.36 -13.48 -31.24
CA ILE A 47 0.49 -14.88 -31.63
C ILE A 47 1.93 -15.17 -32.10
N ALA A 48 2.50 -14.29 -32.93
CA ALA A 48 3.89 -14.41 -33.38
C ALA A 48 4.86 -14.42 -32.19
N SER A 49 4.72 -13.48 -31.25
CA SER A 49 5.58 -13.42 -30.05
C SER A 49 5.41 -14.64 -29.13
N LEU A 50 4.20 -15.19 -29.01
CA LEU A 50 3.95 -16.38 -28.21
C LEU A 50 4.55 -17.61 -28.88
N ASN A 51 4.43 -17.73 -30.21
CA ASN A 51 4.98 -18.85 -30.97
C ASN A 51 6.52 -18.84 -30.99
N GLU A 52 7.16 -17.67 -31.12
CA GLU A 52 8.62 -17.52 -31.11
C GLU A 52 9.23 -18.14 -29.84
N ASP A 53 8.62 -17.85 -28.70
CA ASP A 53 9.07 -18.32 -27.40
C ASP A 53 8.41 -19.65 -26.95
N GLN A 54 7.60 -20.28 -27.80
CA GLN A 54 6.85 -21.51 -27.53
C GLN A 54 5.90 -21.43 -26.32
N TRP A 55 5.24 -20.29 -26.13
CA TRP A 55 4.16 -20.13 -25.16
C TRP A 55 2.85 -20.72 -25.69
N GLU A 56 2.22 -21.55 -24.86
CA GLU A 56 0.90 -22.12 -25.12
C GLU A 56 -0.17 -21.30 -24.38
N ILE A 57 -1.20 -20.83 -25.08
CA ILE A 57 -2.34 -20.18 -24.44
C ILE A 57 -3.16 -21.23 -23.69
N LYS A 58 -3.26 -21.08 -22.37
CA LYS A 58 -4.04 -21.99 -21.51
C LYS A 58 -5.44 -21.48 -21.23
N MET A 59 -5.60 -20.17 -21.16
CA MET A 59 -6.87 -19.55 -20.82
C MET A 59 -6.98 -18.16 -21.43
N VAL A 60 -8.17 -17.84 -21.92
CA VAL A 60 -8.57 -16.49 -22.35
C VAL A 60 -9.85 -16.15 -21.62
N VAL A 61 -9.81 -15.10 -20.80
CA VAL A 61 -10.97 -14.61 -20.05
C VAL A 61 -11.41 -13.27 -20.64
N PRO A 62 -12.64 -13.19 -21.20
CA PRO A 62 -13.19 -11.91 -21.59
C PRO A 62 -13.46 -11.06 -20.35
N LEU A 63 -12.95 -9.84 -20.34
CA LEU A 63 -13.16 -8.86 -19.27
C LEU A 63 -14.13 -7.80 -19.76
N ASP A 64 -15.29 -7.70 -19.11
CA ASP A 64 -16.20 -6.56 -19.30
C ASP A 64 -15.59 -5.28 -18.72
N LYS A 65 -16.05 -4.12 -19.21
CA LYS A 65 -15.58 -2.80 -18.75
C LYS A 65 -15.51 -2.67 -17.22
N SER A 66 -16.42 -3.27 -16.44
CA SER A 66 -16.37 -3.17 -14.97
C SER A 66 -15.17 -3.83 -14.31
N LEU A 67 -14.57 -4.85 -14.95
CA LEU A 67 -13.43 -5.61 -14.41
C LEU A 67 -12.06 -5.04 -14.84
N THR A 68 -12.01 -4.25 -15.91
CA THR A 68 -10.80 -3.56 -16.37
C THR A 68 -10.41 -2.36 -15.49
N TYR A 69 -11.33 -1.83 -14.67
CA TYR A 69 -11.12 -0.59 -13.90
C TYR A 69 -10.62 -0.78 -12.44
N HIS A 70 -10.37 -2.00 -11.97
CA HIS A 70 -10.07 -2.23 -10.55
C HIS A 70 -8.68 -1.76 -10.07
N GLU A 71 -7.73 -1.42 -10.95
CA GLU A 71 -6.40 -0.91 -10.52
C GLU A 71 -6.13 0.57 -10.82
N HIS A 72 -6.93 1.25 -11.67
CA HIS A 72 -6.52 2.56 -12.20
C HIS A 72 -7.45 3.75 -11.97
N GLN A 73 -8.55 3.63 -11.22
CA GLN A 73 -9.39 4.79 -10.90
C GLN A 73 -9.87 4.85 -9.45
N LYS A 74 -9.06 5.46 -8.58
CA LYS A 74 -9.64 6.42 -7.63
C LYS A 74 -10.14 7.61 -8.44
N VAL A 75 -11.38 7.58 -8.92
CA VAL A 75 -12.04 8.80 -9.40
C VAL A 75 -12.30 9.68 -8.18
N VAL A 76 -11.28 10.43 -7.75
CA VAL A 76 -11.49 11.56 -6.85
C VAL A 76 -12.01 12.69 -7.72
N ARG A 77 -13.34 12.80 -7.84
CA ARG A 77 -13.92 14.08 -8.25
C ARG A 77 -13.67 15.05 -7.10
N GLN A 78 -12.99 16.17 -7.39
CA GLN A 78 -12.96 17.31 -6.48
C GLN A 78 -14.39 17.85 -6.33
N GLY A 79 -15.08 17.42 -5.29
CA GLY A 79 -16.40 17.90 -4.92
C GLY A 79 -16.66 17.58 -3.45
N ASN A 80 -17.06 18.60 -2.69
CA ASN A 80 -17.19 18.61 -1.22
C ASN A 80 -18.30 17.70 -0.63
N ARG A 81 -18.44 16.44 -1.08
CA ARG A 81 -19.37 15.48 -0.45
C ARG A 81 -18.61 14.33 0.19
N ARG A 82 -18.86 14.13 1.49
CA ARG A 82 -18.21 13.14 2.37
C ARG A 82 -18.98 11.82 2.49
N GLU A 83 -19.94 11.56 1.60
CA GLU A 83 -20.68 10.30 1.57
C GLU A 83 -20.43 9.59 0.25
N ALA A 84 -20.22 8.27 0.34
CA ALA A 84 -20.16 7.41 -0.82
C ALA A 84 -21.57 7.31 -1.41
N GLU A 85 -21.88 8.14 -2.40
CA GLU A 85 -23.02 7.89 -3.28
C GLU A 85 -22.76 6.54 -3.95
N ALA A 86 -23.51 5.51 -3.53
CA ALA A 86 -23.71 4.33 -4.35
C ALA A 86 -24.18 4.85 -5.71
N VAL A 87 -23.36 4.65 -6.75
CA VAL A 87 -23.72 4.97 -8.13
C VAL A 87 -24.98 4.17 -8.41
N LEU A 88 -26.13 4.85 -8.24
CA LEU A 88 -27.44 4.29 -8.50
C LEU A 88 -27.41 3.80 -9.94
N GLY A 89 -27.58 2.48 -10.05
CA GLY A 89 -27.60 1.81 -11.32
C GLY A 89 -28.60 2.46 -12.27
N ALA A 90 -28.21 2.44 -13.55
CA ALA A 90 -29.12 2.09 -14.62
C ALA A 90 -30.53 2.69 -14.54
N PHE A 91 -30.67 3.96 -14.92
CA PHE A 91 -31.91 4.44 -15.50
C PHE A 91 -31.61 5.05 -16.86
N GLY A 92 -31.82 4.27 -17.92
CA GLY A 92 -31.78 4.73 -19.32
C GLY A 92 -30.95 3.89 -20.29
N LEU A 93 -30.14 2.94 -19.81
CA LEU A 93 -29.38 2.02 -20.67
C LEU A 93 -30.13 0.70 -20.79
N GLY A 94 -31.01 0.61 -21.79
CA GLY A 94 -31.58 -0.69 -22.18
C GLY A 94 -30.44 -1.64 -22.54
N TRP A 95 -30.38 -2.80 -21.85
CA TRP A 95 -29.78 -4.04 -22.34
C TRP A 95 -28.47 -3.88 -23.14
N ALA A 96 -27.54 -3.05 -22.65
CA ALA A 96 -26.19 -3.05 -23.18
C ALA A 96 -25.56 -4.36 -22.73
N ALA A 97 -25.57 -5.36 -23.61
CA ALA A 97 -24.74 -6.54 -23.51
C ALA A 97 -23.35 -6.11 -23.02
N GLY A 98 -22.82 -6.79 -22.00
CA GLY A 98 -21.45 -6.57 -21.54
C GLY A 98 -20.54 -6.55 -22.76
N THR A 99 -19.99 -5.37 -23.07
CA THR A 99 -19.07 -5.26 -24.19
C THR A 99 -17.71 -5.66 -23.63
N THR A 100 -17.23 -6.83 -24.03
CA THR A 100 -15.89 -7.31 -23.69
C THR A 100 -14.89 -6.22 -24.04
N ALA A 101 -14.28 -5.65 -23.01
CA ALA A 101 -13.37 -4.52 -23.13
C ALA A 101 -11.94 -4.93 -23.39
N SER A 102 -11.55 -6.04 -22.75
CA SER A 102 -10.20 -6.58 -22.83
C SER A 102 -10.25 -8.09 -22.68
N LEU A 103 -9.16 -8.76 -23.01
CA LEU A 103 -8.95 -10.18 -22.78
C LEU A 103 -7.80 -10.35 -21.77
N LEU A 104 -8.05 -11.04 -20.66
CA LEU A 104 -6.96 -11.59 -19.85
C LEU A 104 -6.51 -12.89 -20.49
N VAL A 105 -5.25 -12.95 -20.91
CA VAL A 105 -4.67 -14.14 -21.53
C VAL A 105 -3.64 -14.71 -20.57
N VAL A 106 -3.78 -16.00 -20.25
CA VAL A 106 -2.81 -16.78 -19.48
C VAL A 106 -2.11 -17.74 -20.40
N CYS A 107 -0.80 -17.63 -20.46
CA CYS A 107 0.08 -18.45 -21.25
C CYS A 107 0.97 -19.30 -20.35
N GLN A 108 1.29 -20.49 -20.80
CA GLN A 108 2.19 -21.42 -20.14
C GLN A 108 3.25 -21.89 -21.12
N ARG A 109 4.50 -21.92 -20.69
CA ARG A 109 5.60 -22.57 -21.40
C ARG A 109 6.10 -23.73 -20.56
N THR A 110 6.33 -24.87 -21.21
CA THR A 110 6.89 -26.06 -20.55
C THR A 110 8.21 -26.42 -21.20
N GLU A 111 9.28 -26.40 -20.42
CA GLU A 111 10.62 -26.77 -20.84
C GLU A 111 11.06 -28.03 -20.09
N TRP A 112 11.71 -28.97 -20.76
CA TRP A 112 12.26 -30.17 -20.12
C TRP A 112 13.73 -29.93 -19.78
N LEU A 113 14.04 -29.80 -18.49
CA LEU A 113 15.37 -29.48 -17.99
C LEU A 113 16.12 -30.72 -17.51
N GLU A 114 17.44 -30.68 -17.59
CA GLU A 114 18.26 -31.60 -16.83
C GLU A 114 18.20 -31.29 -15.33
N ALA A 115 18.50 -32.30 -14.49
CA ALA A 115 18.38 -32.17 -13.04
C ALA A 115 19.31 -31.07 -12.47
N ALA A 116 20.47 -30.84 -13.10
CA ALA A 116 21.40 -29.78 -12.71
C ALA A 116 20.82 -28.39 -12.99
N ASP A 117 20.29 -28.16 -14.20
CA ASP A 117 19.71 -26.88 -14.59
C ASP A 117 18.45 -26.55 -13.79
N TYR A 118 17.61 -27.56 -13.52
CA TYR A 118 16.44 -27.42 -12.66
C TYR A 118 16.82 -26.93 -11.26
N ARG A 119 17.84 -27.55 -10.63
CA ARG A 119 18.33 -27.14 -9.31
C ARG A 119 18.88 -25.71 -9.34
N ALA A 120 19.69 -25.38 -10.35
CA ALA A 120 20.24 -24.03 -10.50
C ALA A 120 19.14 -22.97 -10.61
N ARG A 121 18.06 -23.23 -11.36
CA ARG A 121 16.91 -22.31 -11.47
C ARG A 121 16.15 -22.18 -10.16
N ILE A 122 15.95 -23.28 -9.42
CA ILE A 122 15.30 -23.26 -8.10
C ILE A 122 16.15 -22.47 -7.10
N ASP A 123 17.46 -22.68 -7.07
CA ASP A 123 18.36 -21.98 -6.15
C ASP A 123 18.40 -20.48 -6.46
N ALA A 124 18.46 -20.10 -7.74
CA ALA A 124 18.36 -18.70 -8.15
C ALA A 124 17.02 -18.07 -7.75
N ARG A 125 15.90 -18.79 -7.89
CA ARG A 125 14.58 -18.33 -7.45
C ARG A 125 14.52 -18.17 -5.94
N ASN A 126 15.04 -19.13 -5.18
CA ASN A 126 15.05 -19.10 -3.73
C ASN A 126 15.95 -17.97 -3.20
N ALA A 127 17.09 -17.71 -3.85
CA ALA A 127 17.96 -16.58 -3.53
C ALA A 127 17.22 -15.25 -3.70
N ARG A 128 16.52 -15.04 -4.81
CA ARG A 128 15.70 -13.83 -5.04
C ARG A 128 14.59 -13.67 -4.00
N LEU A 129 13.91 -14.75 -3.63
CA LEU A 129 12.88 -14.73 -2.60
C LEU A 129 13.47 -14.42 -1.21
N ALA A 130 14.64 -14.97 -0.89
CA ALA A 130 15.35 -14.68 0.34
C ALA A 130 15.82 -13.22 0.39
N ASP A 131 16.29 -12.66 -0.72
CA ASP A 131 16.66 -11.24 -0.83
C ASP A 131 15.45 -10.32 -0.64
N ALA A 132 14.36 -10.60 -1.33
CA ALA A 132 13.11 -9.86 -1.17
C ALA A 132 12.60 -9.94 0.28
N ARG A 133 12.71 -11.12 0.92
CA ARG A 133 12.33 -11.30 2.31
C ARG A 133 13.22 -10.49 3.26
N ARG A 134 14.54 -10.51 3.03
CA ARG A 134 15.50 -9.71 3.81
C ARG A 134 15.22 -8.22 3.71
N GLU A 135 14.83 -7.72 2.55
CA GLU A 135 14.49 -6.32 2.37
C GLU A 135 13.22 -5.93 3.16
N VAL A 136 12.19 -6.79 3.13
CA VAL A 136 10.97 -6.61 3.93
C VAL A 136 11.28 -6.64 5.43
N ASP A 137 12.07 -7.62 5.88
CA ASP A 137 12.43 -7.76 7.29
C ASP A 137 13.30 -6.58 7.76
N ARG A 138 14.21 -6.09 6.91
CA ARG A 138 15.00 -4.87 7.15
C ARG A 138 14.10 -3.65 7.26
N ALA A 139 13.16 -3.46 6.33
CA ALA A 139 12.22 -2.33 6.38
C ALA A 139 11.39 -2.34 7.67
N ALA A 140 10.88 -3.51 8.08
CA ALA A 140 10.14 -3.67 9.33
C ALA A 140 11.01 -3.42 10.58
N ALA A 141 12.29 -3.82 10.55
CA ALA A 141 13.23 -3.52 11.63
C ALA A 141 13.54 -2.02 11.72
N ILE A 142 13.72 -1.33 10.59
CA ILE A 142 13.92 0.12 10.53
C ILE A 142 12.69 0.86 11.08
N GLU A 143 11.49 0.48 10.64
CA GLU A 143 10.25 1.11 11.12
C GLU A 143 10.08 0.95 12.63
N HIS A 144 10.29 -0.28 13.16
CA HIS A 144 10.25 -0.55 14.59
C HIS A 144 11.31 0.27 15.35
N ASN A 145 12.55 0.30 14.87
CA ASN A 145 13.63 1.04 15.50
C ASN A 145 13.37 2.55 15.49
N ASN A 146 12.81 3.10 14.42
CA ASN A 146 12.40 4.50 14.35
C ASN A 146 11.31 4.81 15.39
N ALA A 147 10.32 3.92 15.56
CA ALA A 147 9.29 4.09 16.58
C ALA A 147 9.86 4.03 18.01
N VAL A 148 10.79 3.10 18.28
CA VAL A 148 11.47 3.02 19.58
C VAL A 148 12.34 4.27 19.83
N ASN A 149 13.10 4.71 18.83
CA ASN A 149 13.90 5.93 18.93
C ASN A 149 13.05 7.17 19.16
N ALA A 150 11.89 7.29 18.50
CA ALA A 150 10.95 8.38 18.76
C ALA A 150 10.45 8.38 20.21
N LYS A 151 10.17 7.20 20.78
CA LYS A 151 9.82 7.06 22.21
C LYS A 151 10.98 7.47 23.13
N ILE A 152 12.20 7.05 22.81
CA ILE A 152 13.41 7.46 23.55
C ILE A 152 13.54 8.99 23.51
N THR A 153 13.48 9.60 22.33
CA THR A 153 13.58 11.06 22.19
C THR A 153 12.48 11.80 22.97
N ALA A 154 11.24 11.34 22.90
CA ALA A 154 10.13 11.94 23.64
C ALA A 154 10.30 11.80 25.17
N ALA A 155 10.70 10.61 25.65
CA ALA A 155 10.96 10.37 27.07
C ALA A 155 12.16 11.18 27.58
N GLN A 156 13.22 11.32 26.77
CA GLN A 156 14.38 12.15 27.09
C GLN A 156 13.99 13.63 27.22
N ALA A 157 13.22 14.15 26.25
CA ALA A 157 12.73 15.53 26.28
C ALA A 157 11.84 15.80 27.50
N LEU A 158 10.98 14.84 27.87
CA LEU A 158 10.13 14.95 29.05
C LEU A 158 10.95 14.91 30.34
N LEU A 159 11.95 14.02 30.43
CA LEU A 159 12.86 13.95 31.57
C LEU A 159 13.63 15.27 31.75
N ASP A 160 14.11 15.85 30.65
CA ASP A 160 14.84 17.13 30.68
C ASP A 160 13.92 18.31 31.06
N ASP A 161 12.66 18.35 30.60
CA ASP A 161 11.65 19.33 31.06
C ASP A 161 11.39 19.19 32.56
N LEU A 162 11.19 17.97 33.05
CA LEU A 162 10.93 17.72 34.47
C LEU A 162 12.14 18.04 35.35
N ARG A 163 13.37 17.78 34.90
CA ARG A 163 14.59 18.12 35.64
C ARG A 163 14.86 19.62 35.67
N THR A 164 14.55 20.33 34.58
CA THR A 164 14.83 21.77 34.45
C THR A 164 13.75 22.62 35.08
N ASN A 165 12.48 22.30 34.80
CA ASN A 165 11.34 23.10 35.23
C ASN A 165 10.66 22.58 36.50
N GLY A 166 10.88 21.32 36.88
CA GLY A 166 10.39 20.74 38.13
C GLY A 166 8.89 20.91 38.32
N VAL A 167 8.51 21.37 39.52
CA VAL A 167 7.11 21.63 39.87
C VAL A 167 6.71 23.03 39.39
N LYS A 168 5.75 23.10 38.46
CA LYS A 168 5.22 24.37 37.92
C LYS A 168 4.04 24.85 38.76
N THR A 169 4.05 26.10 39.23
CA THR A 169 2.93 26.68 40.00
C THR A 169 1.90 27.31 39.06
N LYS A 170 0.63 26.93 39.20
CA LYS A 170 -0.50 27.49 38.44
C LYS A 170 -1.47 28.17 39.40
N LYS A 171 -1.72 29.46 39.19
CA LYS A 171 -2.76 30.17 39.95
C LYS A 171 -4.13 29.71 39.48
N SER A 172 -4.89 29.09 40.37
CA SER A 172 -6.31 28.80 40.12
C SER A 172 -7.11 30.10 40.26
N GLY A 173 -8.12 30.30 39.43
CA GLY A 173 -8.85 31.58 39.34
C GLY A 173 -9.47 32.06 40.65
N PHE A 174 -9.53 33.40 40.77
CA PHE A 174 -10.08 34.38 41.75
C PHE A 174 -10.43 33.99 43.20
N LEU A 175 -10.72 32.73 43.53
CA LEU A 175 -11.09 32.27 44.89
C LEU A 175 -10.47 30.91 45.29
N ARG A 176 -9.61 30.29 44.46
CA ARG A 176 -9.01 28.98 44.74
C ARG A 176 -7.48 29.09 44.73
N GLY A 177 -6.84 28.52 45.75
CA GLY A 177 -5.40 28.64 46.04
C GLY A 177 -4.45 28.18 44.92
N GLU A 178 -3.15 28.32 45.17
CA GLU A 178 -2.09 27.87 44.26
C GLU A 178 -2.17 26.35 44.04
N LYS A 179 -2.09 25.91 42.78
CA LYS A 179 -1.94 24.50 42.43
C LYS A 179 -0.53 24.23 41.92
N PHE A 180 -0.01 23.05 42.24
CA PHE A 180 1.31 22.60 41.81
C PHE A 180 1.12 21.59 40.67
N VAL A 181 1.83 21.74 39.56
CA VAL A 181 1.63 20.94 38.35
C VAL A 181 2.92 20.19 38.00
N VAL A 182 2.80 18.89 37.76
CA VAL A 182 3.89 18.00 37.31
C VAL A 182 3.35 17.11 36.21
N ASP A 183 4.01 17.08 35.05
CA ASP A 183 3.62 16.23 33.90
C ASP A 183 2.10 16.25 33.62
N THR A 184 1.52 17.45 33.57
CA THR A 184 0.07 17.74 33.39
C THR A 184 -0.86 17.38 34.56
N GLN A 185 -0.39 16.72 35.61
CA GLN A 185 -1.16 16.43 36.82
C GLN A 185 -1.13 17.62 37.80
N GLU A 186 -2.28 17.96 38.38
CA GLU A 186 -2.41 19.05 39.36
C GLU A 186 -2.49 18.50 40.80
N PHE A 187 -1.70 19.06 41.71
CA PHE A 187 -1.59 18.70 43.12
C PHE A 187 -2.00 19.87 44.03
N ALA A 188 -2.56 19.53 45.19
CA ALA A 188 -3.06 20.50 46.16
C ALA A 188 -1.95 21.08 47.05
N ASN A 189 -0.86 20.34 47.25
CA ASN A 189 0.29 20.81 48.03
C ASN A 189 1.62 20.53 47.32
N ARG A 190 2.65 21.30 47.72
CA ARG A 190 3.98 21.26 47.10
C ARG A 190 4.71 19.96 47.38
N THR A 191 4.57 19.40 48.59
CA THR A 191 5.27 18.19 49.01
C THR A 191 4.82 16.96 48.23
N GLU A 192 3.51 16.83 47.98
CA GLU A 192 2.94 15.80 47.10
C GLU A 192 3.44 15.98 45.67
N ALA A 193 3.46 17.21 45.15
CA ALA A 193 3.96 17.48 43.82
C ALA A 193 5.47 17.13 43.67
N GLU A 194 6.29 17.45 44.67
CA GLU A 194 7.73 17.11 44.67
C GLU A 194 7.95 15.59 44.81
N SER A 195 7.12 14.88 45.58
CA SER A 195 7.15 13.42 45.66
C SER A 195 6.74 12.78 44.33
N ALA A 196 5.68 13.28 43.71
CA ALA A 196 5.22 12.82 42.39
C ALA A 196 6.26 13.10 41.29
N LEU A 197 6.92 14.25 41.33
CA LEU A 197 8.02 14.59 40.43
C LEU A 197 9.17 13.58 40.54
N ARG A 198 9.61 13.25 41.76
CA ARG A 198 10.69 12.26 41.96
C ARG A 198 10.29 10.87 41.48
N ALA A 199 9.06 10.44 41.79
CA ALA A 199 8.54 9.17 41.31
C ALA A 199 8.51 9.13 39.77
N ARG A 200 8.01 10.20 39.14
CA ARG A 200 7.90 10.30 37.69
C ARG A 200 9.26 10.32 36.98
N ILE A 201 10.24 11.01 37.55
CA ILE A 201 11.63 10.99 37.07
C ILE A 201 12.19 9.56 37.14
N GLY A 202 12.00 8.87 38.27
CA GLY A 202 12.45 7.49 38.44
C GLY A 202 11.81 6.51 37.45
N GLU A 203 10.52 6.65 37.18
CA GLU A 203 9.81 5.88 36.14
C GLU A 203 10.40 6.13 34.75
N LEU A 204 10.59 7.41 34.38
CA LEU A 204 11.14 7.77 33.06
C LEU A 204 12.59 7.30 32.88
N GLU A 205 13.40 7.35 33.93
CA GLU A 205 14.77 6.81 33.91
C GLU A 205 14.79 5.29 33.74
N ALA A 206 13.88 4.57 34.40
CA ALA A 206 13.73 3.13 34.24
C ALA A 206 13.24 2.76 32.82
N ASP A 207 12.27 3.51 32.29
CA ASP A 207 11.77 3.35 30.93
C ASP A 207 12.88 3.59 29.90
N LEU A 208 13.64 4.69 30.02
CA LEU A 208 14.78 5.01 29.16
C LEU A 208 15.89 3.95 29.23
N ALA A 209 16.11 3.31 30.38
CA ALA A 209 17.07 2.21 30.49
C ALA A 209 16.59 0.92 29.78
N SER A 210 15.27 0.75 29.61
CA SER A 210 14.66 -0.44 29.02
C SER A 210 14.46 -0.33 27.50
N LEU A 211 14.11 0.85 26.99
CA LEU A 211 13.73 1.08 25.59
C LEU A 211 14.84 0.71 24.57
N PRO A 212 16.14 1.01 24.79
CA PRO A 212 17.21 0.63 23.86
C PRO A 212 17.32 -0.89 23.66
N ARG A 213 16.94 -1.70 24.66
CA ARG A 213 16.96 -3.17 24.56
C ARG A 213 15.87 -3.71 23.62
N GLN A 214 14.90 -2.88 23.24
CA GLN A 214 13.83 -3.24 22.31
C GLN A 214 14.21 -2.99 20.85
N LEU A 215 15.38 -2.41 20.58
CA LEU A 215 15.88 -2.21 19.22
C LEU A 215 16.18 -3.56 18.57
N LYS A 216 15.69 -3.73 17.34
CA LYS A 216 15.93 -4.93 16.55
C LYS A 216 17.27 -4.80 15.80
N PRO A 217 18.06 -5.88 15.71
CA PRO A 217 19.24 -5.88 14.86
C PRO A 217 18.84 -5.73 13.39
N LEU A 218 19.65 -5.02 12.61
CA LEU A 218 19.46 -4.94 11.17
C LEU A 218 20.11 -6.16 10.50
N PRO A 219 19.36 -6.93 9.68
CA PRO A 219 19.91 -8.02 8.89
C PRO A 219 20.69 -7.53 7.66
#